data_AF-A0A966WQX6-F1
#
_entry.id   AF-A0A966WQX6-F1
#
_cell.length_a   1.000
_cell.length_b   1.000
_cell.length_c   1.000
_cell.angle_alpha   90.00
_cell.angle_beta   90.00
_cell.angle_gamma   90.00
#
_symmetry.space_group_name_H-M   'P 1'
#
loop_
_entity.id
_entity.type
_entity.pdbx_description
1 polymer ?
#
loop_
_entity_poly.entity_id
_entity_poly.type
_entity_poly.pdbx_seq_one_letter_code
_entity_poly.pdbx_strand_id
1 'polypeptide(L)'
;MSFSASFSIDFNGFTALGFQPVPAPGQLDSDFCRIQGFSDNAGLLDYGATITTAGDYARGILAGDPTIAGIYAANTGLAGVGTAFIIQPTGAEFGTTPGTITLRVQYTGTTSLSAFTFDYDGIYRNNAARSVAVNLAYAVAATDTQPTSFSDNIAGLGFTTPLALTAGANWS
;
A
#
# COMPACT_ATOMS: atom_id res chain seq x y z
N MET A 1 8.35 27.20 -20.22
CA MET A 1 8.32 27.24 -18.74
C MET A 1 7.71 25.91 -18.29
N SER A 2 8.50 24.99 -17.72
CA SER A 2 7.97 23.73 -17.20
C SER A 2 7.66 23.90 -15.72
N PHE A 3 6.42 23.64 -15.32
CA PHE A 3 6.08 23.49 -13.91
C PHE A 3 6.32 22.03 -13.51
N SER A 4 6.92 21.81 -12.34
CA SER A 4 6.94 20.52 -11.67
C SER A 4 6.23 20.71 -10.34
N ALA A 5 5.13 19.99 -10.15
CA ALA A 5 4.49 19.85 -8.85
C ALA A 5 4.94 18.51 -8.27
N SER A 6 5.53 18.52 -7.08
CA SER A 6 5.83 17.31 -6.32
C SER A 6 4.85 17.18 -5.17
N PHE A 7 4.39 15.96 -4.93
CA PHE A 7 3.54 15.63 -3.80
C PHE A 7 4.12 14.39 -3.13
N SER A 8 4.32 14.45 -1.82
CA SER A 8 4.83 13.34 -1.02
C SER A 8 3.69 12.78 -0.17
N ILE A 9 3.56 11.46 -0.18
CA ILE A 9 2.67 10.71 0.71
C ILE A 9 3.56 10.04 1.73
N ASP A 10 3.34 10.36 3.01
CA ASP A 10 3.94 9.64 4.13
C ASP A 10 2.84 8.97 4.97
N PHE A 11 3.26 8.15 5.92
CA PHE A 11 2.35 7.48 6.86
C PHE A 11 2.49 8.03 8.28
N ASN A 12 2.90 9.29 8.42
CA ASN A 12 2.99 9.92 9.74
C ASN A 12 1.60 10.00 10.39
N GLY A 13 1.50 9.49 11.61
CA GLY A 13 0.21 9.40 12.32
C GLY A 13 -0.70 8.26 11.87
N PHE A 14 -0.30 7.44 10.90
CA PHE A 14 -1.03 6.21 10.54
C PHE A 14 -0.96 5.20 11.70
N THR A 15 -2.10 4.65 12.09
CA THR A 15 -2.19 3.65 13.17
C THR A 15 -2.99 2.41 12.75
N ALA A 16 -3.24 2.25 11.44
CA ALA A 16 -4.02 1.17 10.85
C ALA A 16 -5.40 1.01 11.51
N LEU A 17 -6.14 2.12 11.62
CA LEU A 17 -7.52 2.15 12.11
C LEU A 17 -8.55 2.01 10.97
N GLY A 18 -8.11 1.51 9.81
CA GLY A 18 -8.95 1.28 8.64
C GLY A 18 -8.92 2.41 7.62
N PHE A 19 -10.00 2.48 6.86
CA PHE A 19 -10.16 3.31 5.67
C PHE A 19 -11.48 4.09 5.75
N GLN A 20 -11.48 5.35 5.33
CA GLN A 20 -12.68 6.18 5.25
C GLN A 20 -12.54 7.19 4.08
N PRO A 21 -13.64 7.62 3.45
CA PRO A 21 -13.62 8.73 2.48
C PRO A 21 -13.24 10.06 3.14
N VAL A 22 -13.55 10.18 4.43
CA VAL A 22 -13.14 11.31 5.28
C VAL A 22 -12.41 10.73 6.48
N PRO A 23 -11.09 10.51 6.40
CA PRO A 23 -10.33 9.80 7.43
C PRO A 23 -10.22 10.61 8.72
N ALA A 24 -10.48 9.93 9.84
CA ALA A 24 -10.03 10.37 11.14
C ALA A 24 -8.52 10.10 11.28
N PRO A 25 -7.82 10.71 12.27
CA PRO A 25 -6.43 10.41 12.54
C PRO A 25 -6.18 8.90 12.66
N GLY A 26 -5.15 8.40 11.96
CA GLY A 26 -4.80 6.97 11.97
C GLY A 26 -5.43 6.12 10.86
N GLN A 27 -6.31 6.68 10.05
CA GLN A 27 -6.98 6.01 8.94
C GLN A 27 -6.40 6.44 7.59
N LEU A 28 -6.55 5.58 6.57
CA LEU A 28 -6.27 5.94 5.19
C LEU A 28 -7.51 6.47 4.49
N ASP A 29 -7.28 7.35 3.52
CA ASP A 29 -8.35 7.89 2.68
C ASP A 29 -8.71 6.88 1.58
N SER A 30 -9.94 6.37 1.63
CA SER A 30 -10.43 5.40 0.65
C SER A 30 -10.83 6.01 -0.68
N ASP A 31 -10.91 7.33 -0.82
CA ASP A 31 -11.08 7.98 -2.12
C ASP A 31 -9.79 7.93 -2.96
N PHE A 32 -8.64 7.72 -2.30
CA PHE A 32 -7.31 7.66 -2.92
C PHE A 32 -6.64 6.28 -2.86
N CYS A 33 -6.89 5.49 -1.83
CA CYS A 33 -6.24 4.20 -1.63
C CYS A 33 -7.23 3.04 -1.66
N ARG A 34 -6.89 2.01 -2.42
CA ARG A 34 -7.65 0.77 -2.55
C ARG A 34 -6.72 -0.42 -2.39
N ILE A 35 -7.13 -1.42 -1.64
CA ILE A 35 -6.34 -2.63 -1.40
C ILE A 35 -7.21 -3.86 -1.62
N GLN A 36 -6.68 -4.86 -2.32
CA GLN A 36 -7.38 -6.11 -2.63
C GLN A 36 -6.46 -7.29 -2.38
N GLY A 37 -7.04 -8.44 -1.99
CA GLY A 37 -6.28 -9.68 -1.77
C GLY A 37 -6.35 -10.22 -0.34
N PHE A 38 -7.01 -9.50 0.57
CA PHE A 38 -7.43 -10.03 1.86
C PHE A 38 -8.84 -10.62 1.80
N SER A 39 -9.13 -11.53 2.73
CA SER A 39 -10.38 -12.28 2.79
C SER A 39 -11.49 -11.48 3.46
N ASP A 40 -11.16 -10.63 4.43
CA ASP A 40 -12.13 -9.69 4.99
C ASP A 40 -12.61 -8.74 3.89
N ASN A 41 -13.92 -8.46 3.84
CA ASN A 41 -14.49 -7.47 2.92
C ASN A 41 -14.20 -7.73 1.43
N ALA A 42 -14.12 -9.00 1.01
CA ALA A 42 -13.93 -9.39 -0.39
C ALA A 42 -14.99 -8.69 -1.28
N GLY A 43 -14.55 -7.72 -2.08
CA GLY A 43 -15.39 -6.93 -2.99
C GLY A 43 -15.92 -5.58 -2.44
N LEU A 44 -15.60 -5.22 -1.19
CA LEU A 44 -16.05 -3.96 -0.56
C LEU A 44 -15.06 -2.81 -0.66
N LEU A 45 -13.79 -3.07 -1.03
CA LEU A 45 -12.83 -1.98 -1.26
C LEU A 45 -12.97 -1.49 -2.68
N ASP A 46 -14.04 -0.76 -2.96
CA ASP A 46 -14.00 0.24 -4.00
C ASP A 46 -13.66 1.60 -3.38
N TYR A 47 -13.30 2.57 -4.22
CA TYR A 47 -12.98 3.90 -3.71
C TYR A 47 -14.21 4.51 -3.03
N GLY A 48 -13.97 5.23 -1.93
CA GLY A 48 -15.03 5.76 -1.08
C GLY A 48 -15.63 4.75 -0.11
N ALA A 49 -14.99 3.58 0.09
CA ALA A 49 -15.43 2.61 1.09
C ALA A 49 -15.15 3.07 2.54
N THR A 50 -16.03 2.67 3.45
CA THR A 50 -15.89 2.88 4.91
C THR A 50 -15.55 1.55 5.55
N ILE A 51 -14.35 1.42 6.13
CA ILE A 51 -13.92 0.24 6.88
C ILE A 51 -13.26 0.71 8.19
N THR A 52 -13.98 0.58 9.31
CA THR A 52 -13.49 0.99 10.64
C THR A 52 -13.40 -0.14 11.66
N THR A 53 -13.91 -1.34 11.31
CA THR A 53 -13.95 -2.48 12.23
C THR A 53 -12.69 -3.33 12.14
N ALA A 54 -12.33 -3.98 13.25
CA ALA A 54 -11.21 -4.92 13.31
C ALA A 54 -11.31 -6.00 12.23
N GLY A 55 -10.17 -6.30 11.60
CA GLY A 55 -10.04 -7.21 10.47
C GLY A 55 -8.76 -6.94 9.71
N ASP A 56 -8.60 -7.51 8.52
CA ASP A 56 -7.39 -7.38 7.69
C ASP A 56 -7.07 -5.93 7.34
N TYR A 57 -8.04 -5.03 7.35
CA TYR A 57 -7.84 -3.62 6.98
C TYR A 57 -7.59 -2.70 8.18
N ALA A 58 -7.70 -3.20 9.41
CA ALA A 58 -7.56 -2.42 10.63
C ALA A 58 -6.90 -3.26 11.75
N ARG A 59 -5.70 -3.81 11.49
CA ARG A 59 -4.98 -4.62 12.49
C ARG A 59 -4.28 -3.79 13.57
N GLY A 60 -4.18 -2.47 13.38
CA GLY A 60 -3.56 -1.57 14.34
C GLY A 60 -2.04 -1.53 14.25
N ILE A 61 -1.41 -1.06 15.33
CA ILE A 61 0.05 -0.96 15.43
C ILE A 61 0.65 -2.36 15.59
N LEU A 62 1.65 -2.66 14.77
CA LEU A 62 2.35 -3.94 14.79
C LEU A 62 3.13 -4.11 16.10
N ALA A 63 2.83 -5.20 16.81
CA ALA A 63 3.55 -5.63 18.00
C ALA A 63 4.17 -7.01 17.79
N GLY A 64 5.50 -7.09 17.82
CA GLY A 64 6.21 -8.34 17.55
C GLY A 64 6.04 -8.83 16.12
N ASP A 65 6.09 -10.15 15.93
CA ASP A 65 5.93 -10.82 14.65
C ASP A 65 4.46 -11.16 14.35
N PRO A 66 3.86 -10.60 13.28
CA PRO A 66 2.46 -10.85 12.98
C PRO A 66 2.31 -12.25 12.36
N THR A 67 1.31 -12.99 12.82
CA THR A 67 0.93 -14.30 12.28
C THR A 67 -0.37 -14.25 11.48
N ILE A 68 -1.07 -13.12 11.53
CA ILE A 68 -2.37 -12.90 10.90
C ILE A 68 -2.18 -11.94 9.72
N ALA A 69 -2.83 -12.24 8.60
CA ALA A 69 -2.83 -11.36 7.44
C ALA A 69 -3.38 -9.98 7.79
N GLY A 70 -2.99 -8.99 6.99
CA GLY A 70 -3.63 -7.68 7.02
C GLY A 70 -2.64 -6.52 7.05
N ILE A 71 -3.22 -5.38 7.35
CA ILE A 71 -2.62 -4.07 7.30
C ILE A 71 -2.30 -3.62 8.72
N TYR A 72 -1.04 -3.34 8.93
CA TYR A 72 -0.52 -2.86 10.20
C TYR A 72 0.19 -1.51 10.01
N ALA A 73 0.23 -0.71 11.07
CA ALA A 73 1.14 0.41 11.18
C ALA A 73 2.40 -0.05 11.92
N ALA A 74 3.59 0.29 11.42
CA ALA A 74 4.83 -0.02 12.13
C ALA A 74 5.68 1.22 12.28
N ASN A 75 6.15 1.50 13.51
CA ASN A 75 7.28 2.38 13.68
C ASN A 75 8.54 1.60 13.31
N THR A 76 9.21 2.05 12.25
CA THR A 76 10.31 1.29 11.65
C THR A 76 11.64 1.53 12.35
N GLY A 77 11.78 2.68 13.02
CA GLY A 77 13.07 3.18 13.51
C GLY A 77 14.07 3.53 12.40
N LEU A 78 13.70 3.42 11.13
CA LEU A 78 14.53 3.80 10.00
C LEU A 78 14.51 5.32 9.82
N ALA A 79 15.69 5.92 9.69
CA ALA A 79 15.82 7.36 9.46
C ALA A 79 15.14 7.74 8.14
N GLY A 80 14.26 8.75 8.18
CA GLY A 80 13.54 9.25 7.00
C GLY A 80 12.21 8.55 6.70
N VAL A 81 11.94 7.37 7.27
CA VAL A 81 10.66 6.64 7.05
C VAL A 81 9.66 6.91 8.17
N GLY A 82 10.10 6.84 9.44
CA GLY A 82 9.20 6.99 10.58
C GLY A 82 8.19 5.85 10.69
N THR A 83 6.90 6.16 10.59
CA THR A 83 5.81 5.18 10.54
C THR A 83 5.62 4.67 9.12
N ALA A 84 5.40 3.36 8.97
CA ALA A 84 5.14 2.72 7.69
C ALA A 84 3.82 1.97 7.66
N PHE A 85 3.25 1.91 6.46
CA PHE A 85 2.15 1.05 6.08
C PHE A 85 2.70 -0.35 5.73
N ILE A 86 2.27 -1.37 6.49
CA ILE A 86 2.77 -2.73 6.35
C ILE A 86 1.65 -3.66 5.90
N ILE A 87 1.93 -4.47 4.88
CA ILE A 87 1.12 -5.65 4.56
C ILE A 87 1.81 -6.90 5.09
N GLN A 88 1.10 -7.65 5.92
CA GLN A 88 1.45 -9.01 6.26
C GLN A 88 0.67 -9.97 5.35
N PRO A 89 1.34 -10.65 4.40
CA PRO A 89 0.70 -11.71 3.63
C PRO A 89 0.64 -13.02 4.42
N THR A 90 -0.25 -13.93 4.00
CA THR A 90 -0.25 -15.34 4.39
C THR A 90 -0.28 -16.20 3.13
N GLY A 91 -0.27 -17.54 3.28
CA GLY A 91 -0.45 -18.41 2.12
C GLY A 91 -1.82 -18.24 1.46
N ALA A 92 -2.85 -17.90 2.24
CA ALA A 92 -4.23 -17.76 1.78
C ALA A 92 -4.54 -16.35 1.25
N GLU A 93 -3.87 -15.33 1.76
CA GLU A 93 -4.17 -13.92 1.49
C GLU A 93 -2.91 -13.19 1.06
N PHE A 94 -2.94 -12.53 -0.10
CA PHE A 94 -1.74 -12.05 -0.80
C PHE A 94 -0.71 -13.17 -1.12
N GLY A 95 -1.12 -14.44 -1.04
CA GLY A 95 -0.28 -15.61 -1.30
C GLY A 95 -0.46 -16.16 -2.72
N THR A 96 -1.23 -17.25 -2.85
CA THR A 96 -1.44 -17.94 -4.15
C THR A 96 -2.10 -17.07 -5.20
N THR A 97 -2.96 -16.14 -4.75
CA THR A 97 -3.50 -15.06 -5.58
C THR A 97 -2.84 -13.76 -5.12
N PRO A 98 -2.03 -13.12 -5.97
CA PRO A 98 -1.44 -11.83 -5.63
C PRO A 98 -2.51 -10.79 -5.32
N GLY A 99 -2.30 -10.03 -4.24
CA GLY A 99 -3.10 -8.86 -3.93
C GLY A 99 -2.55 -7.61 -4.62
N THR A 100 -3.28 -6.51 -4.49
CA THR A 100 -2.93 -5.20 -5.08
C THR A 100 -3.06 -4.09 -4.04
N ILE A 101 -2.18 -3.10 -4.15
CA ILE A 101 -2.33 -1.79 -3.54
C ILE A 101 -2.44 -0.81 -4.71
N THR A 102 -3.57 -0.13 -4.82
CA THR A 102 -3.83 0.81 -5.91
C THR A 102 -3.99 2.20 -5.32
N LEU A 103 -3.15 3.12 -5.79
CA LEU A 103 -3.26 4.54 -5.50
C LEU A 103 -3.88 5.26 -6.69
N ARG A 104 -4.88 6.09 -6.43
CA ARG A 104 -5.46 6.98 -7.43
C ARG A 104 -4.84 8.36 -7.31
N VAL A 105 -4.26 8.82 -8.41
CA VAL A 105 -3.78 10.20 -8.56
C VAL A 105 -4.64 10.88 -9.60
N GLN A 106 -5.33 11.95 -9.21
CA GLN A 106 -6.17 12.73 -10.10
C GLN A 106 -5.57 14.10 -10.33
N TYR A 107 -5.29 14.42 -11.60
CA TYR A 107 -4.96 15.77 -12.01
C TYR A 107 -6.23 16.53 -12.35
N THR A 108 -6.50 17.61 -11.61
CA THR A 108 -7.71 18.46 -11.77
C THR A 108 -7.43 19.77 -12.53
N GLY A 109 -6.21 19.94 -13.05
CA GLY A 109 -5.85 21.11 -13.84
C GLY A 109 -6.42 21.06 -15.26
N THR A 110 -6.28 22.18 -15.98
CA THR A 110 -6.82 22.35 -17.34
C THR A 110 -5.82 22.04 -18.45
N THR A 111 -4.56 21.79 -18.10
CA THR A 111 -3.48 21.48 -19.06
C THR A 111 -3.27 19.98 -19.21
N SER A 112 -2.96 19.51 -20.41
CA SER A 112 -2.56 18.12 -20.59
C SER A 112 -1.22 17.84 -19.89
N LEU A 113 -1.15 16.72 -19.17
CA LEU A 113 0.11 16.17 -18.65
C LEU A 113 0.70 15.21 -19.69
N SER A 114 2.00 15.32 -19.96
CA SER A 114 2.71 14.42 -20.87
C SER A 114 3.49 13.32 -20.14
N ALA A 115 3.74 13.49 -18.84
CA ALA A 115 4.47 12.54 -18.02
C ALA A 115 4.13 12.73 -16.53
N PHE A 116 4.37 11.68 -15.76
CA PHE A 116 4.48 11.72 -14.31
C PHE A 116 5.77 11.00 -13.91
N THR A 117 6.38 11.43 -12.80
CA THR A 117 7.49 10.71 -12.16
C THR A 117 6.94 10.11 -10.87
N PHE A 118 7.32 8.87 -10.60
CA PHE A 118 6.90 8.15 -9.40
C PHE A 118 8.13 7.51 -8.76
N ASP A 119 8.33 7.81 -7.49
CA ASP A 119 9.37 7.25 -6.64
C ASP A 119 8.71 6.78 -5.33
N TYR A 120 9.26 5.75 -4.70
CA TYR A 120 8.76 5.24 -3.43
C TYR A 120 9.87 4.59 -2.61
N ASP A 121 9.70 4.61 -1.30
CA ASP A 121 10.51 3.85 -0.36
C ASP A 121 9.78 2.55 -0.01
N GLY A 122 10.31 1.42 -0.50
CA GLY A 122 9.85 0.09 -0.13
C GLY A 122 10.64 -0.40 1.08
N ILE A 123 9.94 -0.82 2.13
CA ILE A 123 10.57 -1.45 3.29
C ILE A 123 10.08 -2.87 3.48
N TYR A 124 10.88 -3.70 4.13
CA TYR A 124 10.49 -5.04 4.52
C TYR A 124 11.07 -5.45 5.87
N ARG A 125 10.46 -6.46 6.48
CA ARG A 125 11.00 -7.17 7.63
C ARG A 125 10.74 -8.65 7.46
N ASN A 126 11.80 -9.42 7.24
CA ASN A 126 11.64 -10.84 6.94
C ASN A 126 11.95 -11.75 8.14
N ASN A 127 10.91 -12.25 8.78
CA ASN A 127 10.99 -13.16 9.92
C ASN A 127 10.81 -14.65 9.55
N ALA A 128 10.72 -14.98 8.26
CA ALA A 128 10.51 -16.34 7.75
C ALA A 128 11.32 -16.60 6.48
N ALA A 129 11.49 -17.88 6.10
CA ALA A 129 12.15 -18.23 4.84
C ALA A 129 11.19 -18.07 3.63
N ARG A 130 10.70 -16.85 3.41
CA ARG A 130 9.73 -16.50 2.36
C ARG A 130 10.13 -15.19 1.69
N SER A 131 9.90 -15.09 0.39
CA SER A 131 10.12 -13.88 -0.40
C SER A 131 8.79 -13.34 -0.93
N VAL A 132 8.68 -12.02 -0.99
CA VAL A 132 7.56 -11.30 -1.61
C VAL A 132 8.12 -10.45 -2.73
N ALA A 133 7.51 -10.55 -3.91
CA ALA A 133 7.80 -9.67 -5.03
C ALA A 133 6.76 -8.57 -5.09
N VAL A 134 7.20 -7.32 -5.19
CA VAL A 134 6.38 -6.15 -5.43
C VAL A 134 6.71 -5.63 -6.82
N ASN A 135 5.69 -5.47 -7.66
CA ASN A 135 5.81 -4.90 -8.99
C ASN A 135 4.93 -3.67 -9.09
N LEU A 136 5.40 -2.66 -9.83
CA LEU A 136 4.62 -1.47 -10.14
C LEU A 136 4.06 -1.57 -11.56
N ALA A 137 2.77 -1.30 -11.72
CA ALA A 137 2.13 -1.06 -13.00
C ALA A 137 1.16 0.13 -12.85
N TYR A 138 0.76 0.76 -13.96
CA TYR A 138 -0.16 1.89 -13.92
C TYR A 138 -1.26 1.75 -14.97
N ALA A 139 -2.32 2.53 -14.79
CA ALA A 139 -3.35 2.70 -15.79
C ALA A 139 -3.80 4.15 -15.83
N VAL A 140 -4.26 4.60 -17.00
CA VAL A 140 -4.86 5.92 -17.18
C VAL A 140 -6.30 5.71 -17.57
N ALA A 141 -7.22 6.27 -16.79
CA ALA A 141 -8.66 6.17 -17.00
C ALA A 141 -9.35 7.52 -16.73
N ALA A 142 -10.57 7.67 -17.22
CA ALA A 142 -11.41 8.82 -16.91
C ALA A 142 -11.84 8.82 -15.43
N THR A 143 -12.19 10.01 -14.93
CA THR A 143 -12.50 10.28 -13.53
C THR A 143 -13.82 9.64 -13.10
N ASP A 144 -13.80 8.36 -12.75
CA ASP A 144 -14.87 7.58 -12.08
C ASP A 144 -14.71 6.07 -12.34
N THR A 145 -13.97 5.71 -13.38
CA THR A 145 -13.91 4.34 -13.85
C THR A 145 -12.69 3.62 -13.27
N GLN A 146 -12.91 2.43 -12.68
CA GLN A 146 -11.83 1.53 -12.31
C GLN A 146 -11.14 1.01 -13.57
N PRO A 147 -9.81 1.18 -13.70
CA PRO A 147 -9.09 0.47 -14.74
C PRO A 147 -9.25 -1.04 -14.53
N THR A 148 -9.70 -1.73 -15.57
CA THR A 148 -9.77 -3.21 -15.61
C THR A 148 -8.50 -3.83 -16.17
N SER A 149 -7.61 -3.00 -16.73
CA SER A 149 -6.30 -3.38 -17.22
C SER A 149 -5.26 -2.35 -16.79
N PHE A 150 -4.07 -2.85 -16.47
CA PHE A 150 -2.89 -2.06 -16.15
C PHE A 150 -1.84 -2.31 -17.23
N SER A 151 -0.83 -1.43 -17.29
CA SER A 151 0.36 -1.64 -18.09
C SER A 151 1.09 -2.93 -17.71
N ASP A 152 2.07 -3.31 -18.51
CA ASP A 152 3.13 -4.21 -18.03
C ASP A 152 3.86 -3.59 -16.83
N ASN A 153 4.57 -4.43 -16.08
CA ASN A 153 5.36 -4.00 -14.94
C ASN A 153 6.45 -3.01 -15.38
N ILE A 154 6.60 -1.92 -14.63
CA ILE A 154 7.61 -0.90 -14.89
C ILE A 154 8.97 -1.39 -14.39
N ALA A 155 9.88 -1.62 -15.34
CA ALA A 155 11.23 -2.06 -15.03
C ALA A 155 11.95 -1.07 -14.10
N GLY A 156 12.61 -1.59 -13.07
CA GLY A 156 13.35 -0.80 -12.08
C GLY A 156 12.50 -0.24 -10.94
N LEU A 157 11.17 -0.32 -11.00
CA LEU A 157 10.26 0.09 -9.92
C LEU A 157 9.63 -1.10 -9.18
N GLY A 158 10.16 -2.30 -9.35
CA GLY A 158 9.83 -3.47 -8.55
C GLY A 158 10.99 -3.91 -7.66
N PHE A 159 10.68 -4.63 -6.58
CA PHE A 159 11.68 -5.25 -5.71
C PHE A 159 11.21 -6.63 -5.24
N THR A 160 12.14 -7.45 -4.78
CA THR A 160 11.83 -8.75 -4.17
C THR A 160 12.56 -8.86 -2.84
N THR A 161 11.82 -9.21 -1.78
CA THR A 161 12.43 -9.39 -0.46
C THR A 161 13.34 -10.63 -0.45
N PRO A 162 14.47 -10.60 0.28
CA PRO A 162 15.37 -11.75 0.36
C PRO A 162 14.66 -12.99 0.93
N LEU A 163 15.02 -14.19 0.47
CA LEU A 163 14.46 -15.45 0.97
C LEU A 163 14.98 -15.85 2.37
N ALA A 164 16.09 -15.26 2.83
CA ALA A 164 16.76 -15.68 4.06
C ALA A 164 15.95 -15.32 5.31
N LEU A 165 15.72 -16.32 6.17
CA LEU A 165 15.20 -16.11 7.52
C LEU A 165 16.17 -15.23 8.32
N THR A 166 15.67 -14.14 8.89
CA THR A 166 16.41 -13.37 9.90
C THR A 166 15.57 -13.37 11.19
N ALA A 167 15.90 -14.25 12.14
CA ALA A 167 15.23 -14.26 13.44
C ALA A 167 15.49 -12.92 14.16
N GLY A 168 14.43 -12.24 14.61
CA GLY A 168 14.55 -10.88 15.15
C GLY A 168 14.91 -9.83 14.09
N ALA A 169 14.47 -10.03 12.83
CA ALA A 169 14.71 -9.10 11.73
C ALA A 169 14.32 -7.67 12.11
N ASN A 170 15.22 -6.74 11.80
CA ASN A 170 14.89 -5.31 11.78
C ASN A 170 14.27 -4.94 10.44
N TRP A 171 13.64 -3.78 10.38
CA TRP A 171 13.21 -3.18 9.13
C TRP A 171 14.42 -2.85 8.25
N SER A 172 14.26 -2.99 6.94
CA SER A 172 15.27 -2.68 5.91
C SER A 172 14.60 -2.13 4.67
#